data_AF-A0A965TWM8-F1
#
_entry.id   AF-A0A965TWM8-F1
#
_cell.length_a   1.000
_cell.length_b   1.000
_cell.length_c   1.000
_cell.angle_alpha   90.00
_cell.angle_beta   90.00
_cell.angle_gamma   90.00
#
_symmetry.space_group_name_H-M   'P 1'
#
loop_
_entity.id
_entity.type
_entity.pdbx_description
1 polymer ?
#
loop_
_entity_poly.entity_id
_entity_poly.type
_entity_poly.pdbx_seq_one_letter_code
_entity_poly.pdbx_strand_id
1 'polypeptide(L)'
;IDNSTCNRISGLSVDLTVAASLGAISIVAVRGYWLPILILTIVGSIITLVILPAYASRLYDDHQFYRMLLIYGTATGTLPTGLALLRVVDPDFETPAATDYLFSVGIVFLLAIPFILSVNLPAFSYVQGEPRLFWLAVGISFIYLLGAFIGYLLLAKKKAFMSMKTFFLTGK
;
A
#
# COMPACT_ATOMS: atom_id res chain seq x y z
N ILE A 1 5.71 -29.87 -6.90
CA ILE A 1 5.61 -28.60 -7.65
C ILE A 1 7.03 -28.14 -7.90
N ASP A 2 7.44 -27.93 -9.16
CA ASP A 2 8.81 -27.52 -9.50
C ASP A 2 8.98 -26.00 -9.32
N ASN A 3 9.67 -25.61 -8.26
CA ASN A 3 9.91 -24.21 -7.91
C ASN A 3 10.69 -23.46 -9.00
N SER A 4 11.52 -24.14 -9.79
CA SER A 4 12.29 -23.51 -10.87
C SER A 4 11.38 -23.02 -11.99
N THR A 5 10.45 -23.87 -12.45
CA THR A 5 9.46 -23.49 -13.46
C THR A 5 8.49 -22.43 -12.94
N CYS A 6 8.02 -22.55 -11.69
CA CYS A 6 7.17 -21.53 -11.06
C CYS A 6 7.86 -20.16 -11.01
N ASN A 7 9.13 -20.10 -10.58
CA ASN A 7 9.88 -18.84 -10.51
C ASN A 7 10.04 -18.17 -11.88
N ARG A 8 10.26 -18.95 -12.95
CA ARG A 8 10.37 -18.41 -14.31
C ARG A 8 9.05 -17.81 -14.81
N ILE A 9 7.93 -18.47 -14.54
CA ILE A 9 6.58 -17.97 -14.92
C ILE A 9 6.22 -16.72 -14.11
N SER A 10 6.51 -16.71 -12.82
CA SER A 10 6.32 -15.53 -11.98
C SER A 10 7.19 -14.36 -12.43
N GLY A 11 8.44 -14.61 -12.81
CA GLY A 11 9.33 -13.60 -13.39
C GLY A 11 8.75 -12.98 -14.66
N LEU A 12 8.33 -13.81 -15.63
CA LEU A 12 7.69 -13.34 -16.86
C LEU A 12 6.44 -12.49 -16.57
N SER A 13 5.61 -12.92 -15.63
CA SER A 13 4.37 -12.22 -15.26
C SER A 13 4.65 -10.84 -14.65
N VAL A 14 5.71 -10.72 -13.85
CA VAL A 14 6.19 -9.44 -13.32
C VAL A 14 6.68 -8.54 -14.44
N ASP A 15 7.50 -9.05 -15.36
CA ASP A 15 8.01 -8.27 -16.50
C ASP A 15 6.89 -7.72 -17.38
N LEU A 16 5.87 -8.55 -17.68
CA LEU A 16 4.69 -8.13 -18.44
C LEU A 16 3.89 -7.05 -17.70
N THR A 17 3.73 -7.18 -16.38
CA THR A 17 3.02 -6.18 -15.57
C THR A 17 3.76 -4.85 -15.55
N VAL A 18 5.09 -4.89 -15.40
CA VAL A 18 5.93 -3.68 -15.46
C VAL A 18 5.85 -3.04 -16.84
N ALA A 19 5.99 -3.81 -17.92
CA ALA A 19 5.89 -3.30 -19.29
C ALA A 19 4.50 -2.69 -19.59
N ALA A 20 3.43 -3.38 -19.20
CA ALA A 20 2.06 -2.90 -19.38
C ALA A 20 1.78 -1.63 -18.56
N SER A 21 2.25 -1.55 -17.32
CA SER A 21 2.08 -0.36 -16.49
C SER A 21 2.79 0.86 -17.07
N LEU A 22 4.01 0.70 -17.59
CA LEU A 22 4.75 1.78 -18.27
C LEU A 22 4.06 2.20 -19.57
N GLY A 23 3.50 1.24 -20.33
CA GLY A 23 2.75 1.52 -21.56
C GLY A 23 1.40 2.20 -21.33
N ALA A 24 0.75 1.98 -20.18
CA ALA A 24 -0.53 2.59 -19.84
C ALA A 24 -0.43 4.08 -19.46
N ILE A 25 0.77 4.57 -19.14
CA ILE A 25 0.97 5.97 -18.74
C ILE A 25 0.85 6.89 -19.96
N SER A 26 -0.14 7.78 -19.95
CA SER A 26 -0.29 8.80 -21.00
C SER A 26 0.79 9.89 -20.85
N ILE A 27 1.76 9.91 -21.79
CA ILE A 27 2.82 10.92 -21.81
C ILE A 27 2.27 12.36 -21.90
N VAL A 28 1.10 12.53 -22.54
CA VAL A 28 0.42 13.81 -22.68
C VAL A 28 -0.11 14.29 -21.33
N ALA A 29 -0.73 13.39 -20.55
CA ALA A 29 -1.20 13.70 -19.21
C ALA A 29 -0.04 14.05 -18.26
N VAL A 30 1.06 13.29 -18.34
CA VAL A 30 2.26 13.56 -17.53
C VAL A 30 2.84 14.94 -17.87
N ARG A 31 2.98 15.31 -19.15
CA ARG A 31 3.49 16.65 -19.51
C ARG A 31 2.58 17.79 -19.06
N GLY A 32 1.26 17.60 -19.07
CA GLY A 32 0.30 18.60 -18.59
C GLY A 32 0.31 18.80 -17.07
N TYR A 33 0.61 17.75 -16.32
CA TYR A 33 0.45 17.71 -14.86
C TYR A 33 1.71 17.22 -14.11
N TRP A 34 2.90 17.33 -14.70
CA TRP A 34 4.13 16.79 -14.11
C TRP A 34 4.44 17.37 -12.73
N LEU A 35 4.19 18.67 -12.53
CA LEU A 35 4.42 19.35 -11.27
C LEU A 35 3.47 18.87 -10.15
N PRO A 36 2.13 18.86 -10.32
CA PRO A 36 1.24 18.34 -9.29
C PRO A 36 1.45 16.84 -9.03
N ILE A 37 1.78 16.05 -10.07
CA ILE A 37 2.15 14.63 -9.88
C ILE A 37 3.37 14.51 -8.96
N LEU A 38 4.44 15.26 -9.26
CA LEU A 38 5.68 15.21 -8.47
C LEU A 38 5.47 15.64 -7.02
N ILE A 39 4.70 16.71 -6.79
CA ILE A 39 4.36 17.17 -5.43
C ILE A 39 3.57 16.10 -4.69
N LEU A 40 2.53 15.52 -5.31
CA LEU A 40 1.73 14.47 -4.69
C LEU A 40 2.55 13.23 -4.35
N THR A 41 3.44 12.81 -5.25
CA THR A 41 4.32 11.66 -4.99
C THR A 41 5.27 11.93 -3.83
N ILE A 42 5.96 13.07 -3.82
CA ILE A 42 6.91 13.41 -2.73
C ILE A 42 6.19 13.51 -1.39
N VAL A 43 5.08 14.25 -1.34
CA VAL A 43 4.30 14.43 -0.11
C VAL A 43 3.76 13.08 0.37
N GLY A 44 3.19 12.27 -0.53
CA GLY A 44 2.71 10.94 -0.22
C GLY A 44 3.81 10.04 0.35
N SER A 45 4.97 9.97 -0.33
CA SER A 45 6.11 9.18 0.12
C SER A 45 6.64 9.62 1.49
N ILE A 46 6.75 10.93 1.74
CA ILE A 46 7.20 11.45 3.05
C ILE A 46 6.20 11.10 4.15
N ILE A 47 4.89 11.29 3.90
CA ILE A 47 3.85 10.93 4.86
C ILE A 47 3.92 9.45 5.19
N THR A 48 4.02 8.58 4.18
CA THR A 48 4.16 7.13 4.38
C THR A 48 5.43 6.80 5.16
N LEU A 49 6.56 7.44 4.86
CA LEU A 49 7.84 7.22 5.54
C LEU A 49 7.77 7.59 7.02
N VAL A 50 7.04 8.64 7.39
CA VAL A 50 6.89 9.10 8.78
C VAL A 50 5.87 8.25 9.55
N ILE A 51 4.73 7.95 8.96
CA ILE A 51 3.63 7.26 9.67
C ILE A 51 3.92 5.75 9.81
N LEU A 52 4.48 5.13 8.79
CA LEU A 52 4.58 3.67 8.71
C LEU A 52 5.48 3.03 9.78
N PRO A 53 6.65 3.59 10.16
CA PRO A 53 7.46 3.05 11.26
C PRO A 53 6.67 2.96 12.57
N ALA A 54 5.92 4.02 12.87
CA ALA A 54 5.10 4.09 14.08
C ALA A 54 3.96 3.05 14.05
N TYR A 55 3.35 2.80 12.89
CA TYR A 55 2.32 1.78 12.72
C TYR A 55 2.89 0.37 12.81
N ALA A 56 3.94 0.08 12.04
CA ALA A 56 4.53 -1.25 11.96
C ALA A 56 5.08 -1.72 13.32
N SER A 57 5.70 -0.82 14.08
CA SER A 57 6.24 -1.15 15.41
C SER A 57 5.16 -1.42 16.48
N ARG A 58 3.92 -0.96 16.27
CA ARG A 58 2.79 -1.19 17.20
C ARG A 58 1.93 -2.38 16.80
N LEU A 59 1.88 -2.68 15.51
CA LEU A 59 1.00 -3.70 14.94
C LEU A 59 1.66 -5.08 14.88
N TYR A 60 2.96 -5.11 14.60
CA TYR A 60 3.71 -6.36 14.51
C TYR A 60 4.57 -6.53 15.76
N ASP A 61 4.59 -7.74 16.29
CA ASP A 61 5.48 -8.11 17.39
C ASP A 61 6.74 -8.83 16.90
N ASP A 62 6.76 -9.19 15.62
CA ASP A 62 7.78 -9.99 14.98
C ASP A 62 8.27 -9.33 13.69
N HIS A 63 9.59 -9.40 13.42
CA HIS A 63 10.26 -8.83 12.24
C HIS A 63 9.75 -7.45 11.80
N GLN A 64 9.51 -6.55 12.77
CA GLN A 64 8.84 -5.25 12.57
C GLN A 64 9.44 -4.42 11.43
N PHE A 65 10.77 -4.37 11.37
CA PHE A 65 11.51 -3.62 10.34
C PHE A 65 11.36 -4.23 8.94
N TYR A 66 11.44 -5.56 8.82
CA TYR A 66 11.28 -6.28 7.55
C TYR A 66 9.87 -6.08 6.99
N ARG A 67 8.84 -6.24 7.84
CA ARG A 67 7.44 -6.01 7.47
C ARG A 67 7.18 -4.55 7.10
N MET A 68 7.74 -3.60 7.85
CA MET A 68 7.65 -2.17 7.53
C MET A 68 8.22 -1.87 6.15
N LEU A 69 9.41 -2.40 5.83
CA LEU A 69 10.09 -2.14 4.56
C LEU A 69 9.29 -2.69 3.37
N LEU A 70 8.72 -3.89 3.52
CA LEU A 70 7.84 -4.50 2.54
C LEU A 70 6.58 -3.67 2.29
N ILE A 71 5.92 -3.23 3.37
CA ILE A 71 4.71 -2.40 3.28
C ILE A 71 5.04 -1.03 2.67
N TYR A 72 6.18 -0.44 3.04
CA TYR A 72 6.63 0.85 2.51
C TYR A 72 6.79 0.79 1.00
N GLY A 73 7.59 -0.16 0.50
CA GLY A 73 7.85 -0.29 -0.93
C GLY A 73 6.60 -0.68 -1.73
N THR A 74 5.66 -1.40 -1.11
CA THR A 74 4.37 -1.71 -1.76
C THR A 74 3.44 -0.50 -1.79
N ALA A 75 3.41 0.32 -0.74
CA ALA A 75 2.58 1.51 -0.67
C ALA A 75 3.07 2.65 -1.59
N THR A 76 4.39 2.80 -1.77
CA THR A 76 4.97 3.81 -2.66
C THR A 76 5.08 3.34 -4.11
N GLY A 77 4.76 2.09 -4.40
CA GLY A 77 4.90 1.49 -5.72
C GLY A 77 3.97 0.30 -5.89
N THR A 78 4.56 -0.86 -6.11
CA THR A 78 3.85 -2.14 -6.26
C THR A 78 4.49 -3.24 -5.40
N LEU A 79 3.84 -4.40 -5.31
CA LEU A 79 4.38 -5.55 -4.56
C LEU A 79 5.82 -5.92 -4.98
N PRO A 80 6.20 -5.96 -6.27
CA PRO A 80 7.59 -6.16 -6.69
C PRO A 80 8.59 -5.18 -6.08
N THR A 81 8.26 -3.89 -5.99
CA THR A 81 9.15 -2.91 -5.34
C THR A 81 9.26 -3.13 -3.84
N GLY A 82 8.17 -3.53 -3.16
CA GLY A 82 8.22 -3.94 -1.76
C GLY A 82 9.13 -5.15 -1.53
N LEU A 83 8.98 -6.19 -2.37
CA LEU A 83 9.82 -7.38 -2.32
C LEU A 83 11.29 -7.07 -2.66
N ALA A 84 11.54 -6.14 -3.58
CA ALA A 84 12.90 -5.70 -3.92
C ALA A 84 13.60 -5.03 -2.72
N LEU A 85 12.89 -4.18 -1.98
CA LEU A 85 13.43 -3.61 -0.74
C LEU A 85 13.65 -4.68 0.32
N LEU A 86 12.71 -5.60 0.50
CA LEU A 86 12.85 -6.70 1.44
C LEU A 86 14.08 -7.56 1.14
N ARG A 87 14.36 -7.87 -0.13
CA ARG A 87 15.57 -8.62 -0.56
C ARG A 87 16.89 -7.98 -0.17
N VAL A 88 16.94 -6.67 0.09
CA VAL A 88 18.17 -6.02 0.55
C VAL A 88 18.51 -6.45 1.99
N VAL A 89 17.51 -6.76 2.80
CA VAL A 89 17.66 -7.10 4.23
C VAL A 89 17.43 -8.60 4.47
N ASP A 90 16.63 -9.24 3.63
CA ASP A 90 16.29 -10.67 3.63
C ASP A 90 16.37 -11.23 2.18
N PRO A 91 17.58 -11.51 1.66
CA PRO A 91 17.80 -11.90 0.27
C PRO A 91 17.11 -13.21 -0.11
N ASP A 92 17.08 -14.16 0.82
CA ASP A 92 16.56 -15.52 0.64
C ASP A 92 15.10 -15.67 1.08
N PHE A 93 14.47 -14.58 1.55
CA PHE A 93 13.11 -14.57 2.12
C PHE A 93 12.92 -15.61 3.23
N GLU A 94 13.89 -15.71 4.14
CA GLU A 94 13.82 -16.64 5.27
C GLU A 94 12.75 -16.19 6.29
N THR A 95 12.45 -14.89 6.33
CA THR A 95 11.44 -14.34 7.25
C THR A 95 10.02 -14.54 6.70
N PRO A 96 9.01 -14.76 7.57
CA PRO A 96 7.62 -14.93 7.13
C PRO A 96 6.99 -13.65 6.56
N ALA A 97 7.71 -12.52 6.56
CA ALA A 97 7.18 -11.22 6.16
C ALA A 97 6.62 -11.19 4.74
N ALA A 98 7.33 -11.78 3.77
CA ALA A 98 6.88 -11.84 2.37
C ALA A 98 5.63 -12.70 2.19
N THR A 99 5.63 -13.89 2.80
CA THR A 99 4.56 -14.88 2.69
C THR A 99 3.27 -14.40 3.35
N ASP A 100 3.36 -13.87 4.58
CA ASP A 100 2.22 -13.32 5.31
C ASP A 100 1.57 -12.15 4.55
N TYR A 101 2.39 -11.28 3.96
CA TYR A 101 1.89 -10.18 3.16
C TYR A 101 1.13 -10.68 1.92
N LEU A 102 1.67 -11.66 1.22
CA LEU A 102 1.04 -12.22 0.02
C LEU A 102 -0.34 -12.84 0.34
N PHE A 103 -0.46 -13.58 1.44
CA PHE A 103 -1.76 -14.09 1.90
C PHE A 103 -2.72 -12.95 2.27
N SER A 104 -2.22 -11.91 2.94
CA SER A 104 -3.03 -10.76 3.30
C SER A 104 -3.57 -10.02 2.08
N VAL A 105 -2.79 -9.87 1.00
CA VAL A 105 -3.22 -9.16 -0.22
C VAL A 105 -4.47 -9.80 -0.82
N GLY A 106 -4.55 -11.14 -0.87
CA GLY A 106 -5.71 -11.84 -1.41
C GLY A 106 -7.01 -11.54 -0.63
N ILE A 107 -6.92 -11.51 0.70
CA ILE A 107 -8.07 -11.20 1.57
C ILE A 107 -8.46 -9.72 1.45
N VAL A 108 -7.47 -8.83 1.48
CA VAL A 108 -7.68 -7.38 1.41
C VAL A 108 -8.24 -6.95 0.05
N PHE A 109 -7.91 -7.66 -1.03
CA PHE A 109 -8.41 -7.35 -2.36
C PHE A 109 -9.95 -7.36 -2.43
N LEU A 110 -10.61 -8.35 -1.81
CA LEU A 110 -12.07 -8.40 -1.76
C LEU A 110 -12.66 -7.18 -1.03
N LEU A 111 -12.01 -6.77 0.06
CA LEU A 111 -12.39 -5.58 0.81
C LEU A 111 -12.11 -4.29 0.01
N ALA A 112 -11.16 -4.29 -0.92
CA ALA A 112 -10.81 -3.14 -1.73
C ALA A 112 -11.75 -2.91 -2.93
N ILE A 113 -12.52 -3.91 -3.38
CA ILE A 113 -13.41 -3.80 -4.55
C ILE A 113 -14.35 -2.59 -4.48
N PRO A 114 -15.12 -2.36 -3.39
CA PRO A 114 -16.02 -1.21 -3.31
C PRO A 114 -15.28 0.13 -3.36
N PHE A 115 -14.08 0.20 -2.78
CA PHE A 115 -13.24 1.40 -2.83
C PHE A 115 -12.76 1.68 -4.26
N ILE A 116 -12.27 0.66 -4.98
CA ILE A 116 -11.81 0.77 -6.37
C ILE A 116 -12.94 1.26 -7.28
N LEU A 117 -14.15 0.72 -7.13
CA LEU A 117 -15.32 1.17 -7.90
C LEU A 117 -15.70 2.63 -7.59
N SER A 118 -15.48 3.08 -6.34
CA SER A 118 -15.76 4.44 -5.91
C SER A 118 -14.78 5.49 -6.45
N VAL A 119 -13.58 5.12 -6.90
CA VAL A 119 -12.54 6.09 -7.31
C VAL A 119 -12.98 6.99 -8.47
N ASN A 120 -13.81 6.49 -9.38
CA ASN A 120 -14.26 7.25 -10.55
C ASN A 120 -15.51 8.14 -10.27
N LEU A 121 -16.16 7.97 -9.12
CA LEU A 121 -17.39 8.71 -8.78
C LEU A 121 -17.22 10.24 -8.72
N PRO A 122 -16.11 10.80 -8.19
CA PRO A 122 -15.88 12.25 -8.21
C PRO A 122 -15.77 12.80 -9.65
N ALA A 123 -15.17 12.04 -10.57
CA ALA A 123 -15.06 12.44 -11.97
C ALA A 123 -16.44 12.44 -12.64
N PHE A 124 -17.28 11.43 -12.38
CA PHE A 124 -18.66 11.41 -12.86
C PHE A 124 -19.52 12.53 -12.27
N SER A 125 -19.28 12.91 -11.02
CA SER A 125 -19.96 14.05 -10.37
C SER A 125 -19.70 15.36 -11.13
N TYR A 126 -18.47 15.61 -11.56
CA TYR A 126 -18.11 16.80 -12.32
C TYR A 126 -18.71 16.81 -13.73
N VAL A 127 -18.73 15.66 -14.42
CA VAL A 127 -19.26 15.55 -15.79
C VAL A 127 -20.79 15.61 -15.83
N GLN A 128 -21.48 15.00 -14.86
CA GLN A 128 -22.95 14.91 -14.83
C GLN A 128 -23.61 16.06 -14.06
N GLY A 129 -22.83 16.91 -13.37
CA GLY A 129 -23.35 18.01 -12.56
C GLY A 129 -24.12 17.56 -11.31
N GLU A 130 -23.99 16.29 -10.92
CA GLU A 130 -24.66 15.73 -9.75
C GLU A 130 -23.72 15.73 -8.52
N PRO A 131 -23.89 16.65 -7.54
CA PRO A 131 -23.02 16.70 -6.37
C PRO A 131 -23.17 15.50 -5.44
N ARG A 132 -24.24 14.70 -5.60
CA ARG A 132 -24.53 13.51 -4.78
C ARG A 132 -23.44 12.44 -4.93
N LEU A 133 -22.91 12.25 -6.14
CA LEU A 133 -21.87 11.25 -6.41
C LEU A 133 -20.55 11.59 -5.72
N PHE A 134 -20.22 12.88 -5.62
CA PHE A 134 -19.06 13.35 -4.87
C PHE A 134 -19.19 13.05 -3.37
N TRP A 135 -20.33 13.40 -2.77
CA TRP A 135 -20.60 13.11 -1.36
C TRP A 135 -20.61 11.61 -1.06
N LEU A 136 -21.09 10.79 -1.99
CA LEU A 136 -21.04 9.34 -1.88
C LEU A 136 -19.59 8.83 -1.85
N ALA A 137 -18.72 9.32 -2.74
CA ALA A 137 -17.30 8.95 -2.76
C ALA A 137 -16.57 9.36 -1.47
N VAL A 138 -16.88 10.55 -0.95
CA VAL A 138 -16.37 11.02 0.35
C VAL A 138 -16.85 10.14 1.49
N GLY A 139 -18.14 9.77 1.50
CA GLY A 139 -18.73 8.88 2.48
C GLY A 139 -18.08 7.49 2.48
N ILE A 140 -17.88 6.89 1.30
CA ILE A 140 -17.16 5.61 1.16
C ILE A 140 -15.74 5.76 1.70
N SER A 141 -15.00 6.77 1.27
CA SER A 141 -13.62 7.00 1.73
C SER A 141 -13.53 7.16 3.25
N PHE A 142 -14.50 7.85 3.85
CA PHE A 142 -14.58 8.03 5.30
C PHE A 142 -14.88 6.72 6.03
N ILE A 143 -15.78 5.88 5.50
CA ILE A 143 -16.07 4.55 6.06
C ILE A 143 -14.82 3.66 6.02
N TYR A 144 -14.07 3.67 4.92
CA TYR A 144 -12.81 2.92 4.81
C TYR A 144 -11.75 3.41 5.79
N LEU A 145 -11.64 4.74 5.95
CA LEU A 145 -10.71 5.34 6.90
C LEU A 145 -11.09 4.98 8.35
N LEU A 146 -12.37 5.07 8.70
CA LEU A 146 -12.88 4.64 10.00
C LEU A 146 -12.67 3.14 10.23
N GLY A 147 -12.97 2.30 9.24
CA GLY A 147 -12.76 0.86 9.31
C GLY A 147 -11.29 0.50 9.52
N ALA A 148 -10.39 1.15 8.78
CA ALA A 148 -8.94 0.98 8.95
C ALA A 148 -8.47 1.47 10.33
N PHE A 149 -9.01 2.60 10.82
CA PHE A 149 -8.67 3.14 12.14
C PHE A 149 -9.18 2.26 13.28
N ILE A 150 -10.42 1.77 13.20
CA ILE A 150 -10.99 0.82 14.16
C ILE A 150 -10.19 -0.49 14.12
N GLY A 151 -9.87 -1.00 12.93
CA GLY A 151 -9.02 -2.18 12.75
C GLY A 151 -7.66 -2.00 13.41
N TYR A 152 -7.03 -0.84 13.22
CA TYR A 152 -5.79 -0.48 13.89
C TYR A 152 -5.94 -0.48 15.42
N LEU A 153 -6.98 0.13 15.98
CA LEU A 153 -7.22 0.15 17.43
C LEU A 153 -7.46 -1.26 17.99
N LEU A 154 -8.22 -2.10 17.29
CA LEU A 154 -8.53 -3.47 17.70
C LEU A 154 -7.30 -4.39 17.66
N LEU A 155 -6.41 -4.19 16.69
CA LEU A 155 -5.20 -5.00 16.53
C LEU A 155 -4.07 -4.51 17.44
N ALA A 156 -3.85 -3.19 17.51
CA ALA A 156 -2.79 -2.61 18.33
C ALA A 156 -3.14 -2.58 19.84
N LYS A 157 -4.42 -2.70 20.23
CA LYS A 157 -4.92 -2.81 21.62
C LYS A 157 -4.17 -1.86 22.58
N LYS A 158 -3.44 -2.40 23.57
CA LYS A 158 -2.68 -1.63 24.57
C LYS A 158 -1.42 -0.95 23.99
N LYS A 159 -0.90 -1.42 22.85
CA LYS A 159 0.27 -0.85 22.14
C LYS A 159 -0.10 0.35 21.27
N ALA A 160 -1.39 0.51 20.92
CA ALA A 160 -1.89 1.63 20.11
C ALA A 160 -1.50 3.01 20.69
N PHE A 161 -1.58 3.15 22.02
CA PHE A 161 -1.30 4.40 22.72
C PHE A 161 0.07 4.44 23.42
N MET A 162 0.90 3.39 23.25
CA MET A 162 2.19 3.32 23.93
C MET A 162 3.25 4.14 23.16
N SER A 163 3.93 5.04 23.87
CA SER A 163 5.05 5.88 23.40
C SER A 163 4.85 6.59 22.04
N MET A 164 3.86 7.48 21.95
CA MET A 164 3.58 8.30 20.74
C MET A 164 4.76 9.15 20.24
N LYS A 165 5.82 9.31 21.06
CA LYS A 165 7.01 10.12 20.73
C LYS A 165 8.15 9.36 20.03
N THR A 166 8.11 8.02 19.97
CA THR A 166 9.18 7.20 19.37
C THR A 166 8.69 6.53 18.07
N PHE A 167 9.48 6.70 16.99
CA PHE A 167 9.21 6.10 15.67
C PHE A 167 9.29 4.56 15.68
N PHE A 168 10.19 4.00 16.49
CA PHE A 168 10.28 2.56 16.76
C PHE A 168 10.19 2.31 18.25
N LEU A 169 9.38 1.33 18.66
CA LEU A 169 9.41 0.74 20.00
C LEU A 169 10.59 -0.22 20.05
N THR A 170 11.77 0.29 20.38
CA THR A 170 12.93 -0.57 20.66
C THR A 170 12.74 -1.21 22.04
N GLY A 171 12.18 -2.43 22.04
CA GLY A 171 12.33 -3.46 23.08
C GLY A 171 11.77 -3.19 24.49
N LYS A 172 10.82 -4.03 24.89
CA LYS A 172 11.01 -4.91 26.05
C LYS A 172 10.76 -6.34 25.61
#